data_AF-A0A957CM56-F1
#
_entry.id   AF-A0A957CM56-F1
#
_cell.length_a   1.000
_cell.length_b   1.000
_cell.length_c   1.000
_cell.angle_alpha   90.00
_cell.angle_beta   90.00
_cell.angle_gamma   90.00
#
_symmetry.space_group_name_H-M   'P 1'
#
loop_
_entity.id
_entity.type
_entity.pdbx_description
1 polymer ?
#
loop_
_entity_poly.entity_id
_entity_poly.type
_entity_poly.pdbx_seq_one_letter_code
_entity_poly.pdbx_strand_id
1 'polypeptide(L)' 'RGRMSGQVRIRVRYQTIIGPWFDYLMVSPDEMRQIVADTGWHVAQITRGDEGGMYTAVLEKAL' A
#
# COMPACT_ATOMS: atom_id res chain seq x y z
N ARG A 1 3.22 14.35 13.81
CA ARG A 1 1.92 14.69 13.19
C ARG A 1 1.38 13.43 12.49
N GLY A 2 0.49 12.68 13.15
CA GLY A 2 -0.47 11.66 12.69
C GLY A 2 -0.28 10.77 11.45
N ARG A 3 0.88 10.70 10.80
CA ARG A 3 1.09 9.87 9.60
C ARG A 3 1.57 8.49 9.98
N MET A 4 1.04 7.47 9.31
CA MET A 4 1.52 6.09 9.43
C MET A 4 2.94 6.00 8.86
N SER A 5 3.76 5.12 9.43
CA SER A 5 5.03 4.73 8.82
C SER A 5 4.81 4.28 7.37
N GLY A 6 5.74 4.64 6.48
CA GLY A 6 5.61 4.34 5.05
C GLY A 6 4.65 5.25 4.27
N GLN A 7 3.90 6.15 4.93
CA GLN A 7 3.14 7.18 4.24
C GLN A 7 4.06 8.29 3.72
N VAL A 8 4.19 8.38 2.40
CA VAL A 8 4.99 9.39 1.70
C VAL A 8 4.12 10.29 0.84
N ARG A 9 4.57 11.53 0.61
CA ARG A 9 3.94 12.44 -0.37
C ARG A 9 4.87 12.58 -1.55
N ILE A 10 4.43 12.13 -2.72
CA ILE A 10 5.26 12.07 -3.94
C ILE A 10 4.56 12.77 -5.10
N ARG A 11 5.34 13.18 -6.10
CA ARG A 11 4.85 13.65 -7.40
C ARG A 11 5.77 13.13 -8.48
N VAL A 12 5.23 12.96 -9.68
CA VAL A 12 6.00 12.54 -10.85
C VAL A 12 6.36 13.76 -11.69
N ARG A 13 7.59 13.81 -12.18
CA ARG A 13 8.08 14.82 -13.12
C ARG A 13 8.81 14.13 -14.26
N TYR A 14 8.54 14.56 -15.49
CA TYR A 14 9.28 14.14 -16.67
C TYR A 14 9.63 15.38 -17.49
N GLN A 15 10.94 15.67 -17.62
CA GLN A 15 11.46 16.88 -18.25
C GLN A 15 10.81 18.17 -17.68
N THR A 16 10.00 18.86 -18.48
CA THR A 16 9.27 20.09 -18.13
C THR A 16 7.85 19.83 -17.64
N ILE A 17 7.35 18.60 -17.73
CA ILE A 17 6.00 18.23 -17.31
C ILE A 17 6.04 17.77 -15.84
N ILE A 18 5.17 18.37 -15.01
CA ILE A 18 5.08 18.08 -13.57
C ILE A 18 3.64 17.70 -13.23
N GLY A 19 3.46 16.51 -12.64
CA GLY A 19 2.17 16.06 -12.13
C GLY A 19 1.86 16.61 -10.73
N PRO A 20 0.60 16.48 -10.27
CA PRO A 20 0.20 16.88 -8.93
C PRO A 20 0.88 16.03 -7.84
N TRP A 21 0.93 16.57 -6.63
CA TRP A 21 1.31 15.80 -5.43
C TRP A 21 0.19 14.83 -5.07
N PHE A 22 0.57 13.62 -4.67
CA PHE A 22 -0.33 12.62 -4.11
C PHE A 22 0.33 11.90 -2.94
N ASP A 23 -0.49 11.27 -2.10
CA ASP A 23 -0.03 10.45 -1.00
C ASP A 23 0.06 9.00 -1.45
N TYR A 24 1.14 8.32 -1.06
CA TYR A 24 1.38 6.92 -1.33
C TYR A 24 1.73 6.22 -0.02
N LEU A 25 1.10 5.08 0.24
CA LEU A 25 1.25 4.32 1.48
C LEU A 25 1.93 2.99 1.17
N MET A 26 3.16 2.84 1.67
CA MET A 26 3.90 1.57 1.64
C MET A 26 3.70 0.88 2.99
N VAL A 27 3.19 -0.34 2.98
CA VAL A 27 2.86 -1.10 4.20
C VAL A 27 3.35 -2.52 4.09
N SER A 28 3.83 -3.07 5.20
CA SER A 28 4.13 -4.49 5.34
C SER A 28 2.87 -5.35 5.20
N PRO A 29 2.99 -6.67 4.96
CA PRO A 29 1.85 -7.57 4.96
C PRO A 29 1.02 -7.54 6.26
N ASP A 30 1.66 -7.33 7.40
CA ASP A 30 0.97 -7.30 8.70
C ASP A 30 0.18 -6.00 8.89
N GLU A 31 0.77 -4.86 8.51
CA GLU A 31 0.05 -3.58 8.46
C GLU A 31 -1.10 -3.62 7.45
N MET A 32 -0.93 -4.30 6.31
CA MET A 32 -2.00 -4.49 5.34
C MET A 32 -3.19 -5.27 5.92
N ARG A 33 -2.94 -6.31 6.72
CA ARG A 33 -4.00 -7.04 7.43
C ARG A 33 -4.73 -6.14 8.43
N GLN A 34 -4.01 -5.28 9.14
CA GLN A 34 -4.62 -4.33 10.07
C GLN A 34 -5.48 -3.30 9.34
N ILE A 35 -5.02 -2.78 8.20
CA ILE A 35 -5.75 -1.78 7.42
C ILE A 35 -7.09 -2.31 6.92
N VAL A 36 -7.16 -3.58 6.52
CA VAL A 36 -8.40 -4.16 5.97
C VAL A 36 -9.36 -4.70 7.02
N ALA A 37 -8.93 -4.92 8.27
CA ALA A 37 -9.68 -5.65 9.28
C ALA A 37 -11.13 -5.17 9.47
N ASP A 38 -11.37 -3.87 9.41
CA ASP A 38 -12.70 -3.27 9.65
C ASP A 38 -13.40 -2.81 8.34
N THR A 39 -12.94 -3.29 7.20
CA THR A 39 -13.43 -2.85 5.88
C THR A 39 -14.42 -3.82 5.23
N GLY A 40 -14.68 -4.97 5.85
CA GLY A 40 -15.42 -6.08 5.23
C GLY A 40 -14.60 -6.85 4.19
N TRP A 41 -13.28 -6.65 4.17
CA TRP A 41 -12.33 -7.40 3.37
C TRP A 41 -11.31 -8.07 4.29
N HIS A 42 -10.71 -9.16 3.81
CA HIS A 42 -9.59 -9.79 4.49
C HIS A 42 -8.51 -10.20 3.50
N VAL A 43 -7.28 -10.31 3.99
CA VAL A 43 -6.15 -10.81 3.20
C VAL A 43 -6.20 -12.33 3.16
N ALA A 44 -6.66 -12.88 2.04
CA ALA A 44 -6.75 -14.32 1.80
C ALA A 44 -5.36 -14.93 1.52
N GLN A 45 -4.53 -14.23 0.74
CA GLN A 45 -3.21 -14.71 0.36
C GLN A 45 -2.20 -13.55 0.26
N ILE A 46 -0.95 -13.85 0.62
CA ILE A 46 0.21 -13.00 0.35
C ILE A 46 1.21 -13.81 -0.46
N THR A 47 1.60 -13.29 -1.63
CA THR A 47 2.71 -13.81 -2.43
C THR A 47 3.84 -12.82 -2.35
N ARG A 48 4.99 -13.22 -1.78
CA ARG A 48 6.18 -12.37 -1.73
C ARG A 48 6.91 -12.44 -3.06
N GLY A 49 7.42 -11.29 -3.51
CA GLY A 49 8.36 -11.24 -4.61
C GLY A 49 9.73 -11.76 -4.19
N ASP A 50 10.51 -12.22 -5.15
CA ASP A 50 11.83 -12.82 -4.91
C ASP A 50 12.85 -11.78 -4.43
N GLU A 51 12.68 -10.51 -4.80
CA GLU A 51 13.59 -9.42 -4.45
C GLU A 51 12.85 -8.14 -4.04
N GLY A 52 13.54 -7.26 -3.31
CA GLY A 52 13.10 -5.89 -3.05
C GLY A 52 11.98 -5.71 -2.03
N GLY A 53 11.59 -6.77 -1.29
CA GLY A 53 10.58 -6.69 -0.22
C GLY A 53 9.15 -6.45 -0.72
N MET A 54 8.92 -6.61 -2.03
CA MET A 54 7.61 -6.45 -2.65
C MET A 54 6.72 -7.66 -2.34
N TYR A 55 5.40 -7.44 -2.31
CA TYR A 55 4.43 -8.53 -2.24
C TYR A 55 3.15 -8.16 -2.98
N THR A 56 2.38 -9.20 -3.30
CA THR A 56 1.02 -9.09 -3.82
C THR A 56 0.07 -9.71 -2.80
N ALA A 57 -1.02 -9.01 -2.49
CA ALA A 57 -2.09 -9.52 -1.65
C ALA A 57 -3.34 -9.85 -2.49
N VAL A 58 -3.95 -10.99 -2.21
CA VAL A 58 -5.32 -11.29 -2.65
C VAL A 58 -6.25 -10.89 -1.51
N LEU A 59 -7.20 -10.00 -1.82
CA LEU A 59 -8.24 -9.58 -0.89
C LEU A 59 -9.56 -10.24 -1.26
N GLU A 60 -10.22 -10.81 -0.27
CA GLU A 60 -11.55 -11.39 -0.41
C GLU A 60 -12.54 -10.67 0.48
N LYS A 61 -13.76 -10.49 -0.01
CA LYS A 61 -14.82 -9.85 0.75
C LYS A 61 -15.30 -10.83 1.83
N ALA A 62 -15.32 -10.38 3.09
CA ALA A 62 -15.92 -11.13 4.17
C ALA A 62 -17.43 -11.24 3.92
N LEU A 63 -17.97 -12.45 4.10
CA LEU A 63 -19.40 -12.75 3.98
C LEU A 63 -20.20 -12.12 5.13
#